data_AF-A0A3D3SFE5-F1
#
_entry.id   AF-A0A3D3SFE5-F1
#
_cell.length_a   1.000
_cell.length_b   1.000
_cell.length_c   1.000
_cell.angle_alpha   90.00
_cell.angle_beta   90.00
_cell.angle_gamma   90.00
#
_symmetry.space_group_name_H-M   'P 1'
#
loop_
_entity.id
_entity.type
_entity.pdbx_description
1 polymer ?
#
loop_
_entity_poly.entity_id
_entity_poly.type
_entity_poly.pdbx_seq_one_letter_code
_entity_poly.pdbx_strand_id
1 'polypeptide(L)' 'ERYKSEGPGFAQTYRQLLGQTGSASAVEVTRKAGFDIEKPEFWLSALSIFERQTVEFENLVADVLGR' A
#
# COMPACT_ATOMS: atom_id res chain seq x y z
N GLU A 1 -3.53 -0.82 0.30
CA GLU A 1 -3.99 -1.22 -1.07
C GLU A 1 -5.11 -0.31 -1.60
N ARG A 2 -4.92 1.03 -1.59
CA ARG A 2 -5.96 2.01 -1.94
C ARG A 2 -6.53 1.85 -3.36
N TYR A 3 -5.74 1.33 -4.29
CA TYR A 3 -6.18 1.04 -5.67
C TYR A 3 -7.36 0.05 -5.74
N LYS A 4 -7.50 -0.85 -4.75
CA LYS A 4 -8.61 -1.80 -4.69
C LYS A 4 -9.93 -1.15 -4.26
N SER A 5 -9.88 -0.08 -3.46
CA SER A 5 -11.05 0.57 -2.86
C SER A 5 -11.46 1.88 -3.55
N GLU A 6 -10.52 2.64 -4.10
CA GLU A 6 -10.75 3.99 -4.63
C GLU A 6 -11.01 4.04 -6.15
N GLY A 7 -10.81 2.93 -6.86
CA GLY A 7 -11.15 2.81 -8.28
C GLY A 7 -10.52 3.92 -9.15
N PRO A 8 -11.28 4.56 -10.06
CA PRO A 8 -10.75 5.61 -10.96
C PRO A 8 -10.11 6.82 -10.25
N GLY A 9 -10.57 7.16 -9.04
CA GLY A 9 -10.03 8.28 -8.26
C GLY A 9 -8.57 8.06 -7.83
N PHE A 10 -8.21 6.79 -7.58
CA PHE A 10 -6.82 6.41 -7.32
C PHE A 10 -5.92 6.70 -8.52
N ALA A 11 -6.35 6.33 -9.73
CA ALA A 11 -5.54 6.48 -10.94
C ALA A 11 -5.22 7.95 -11.23
N GLN A 12 -6.14 8.87 -10.97
CA GLN A 12 -5.90 10.32 -11.10
C GLN A 12 -4.85 10.79 -10.10
N THR A 13 -5.03 10.47 -8.81
CA THR A 13 -4.07 10.80 -7.74
C THR A 13 -2.68 10.23 -8.04
N TYR A 14 -2.61 8.98 -8.48
CA TYR A 14 -1.37 8.30 -8.79
C TYR A 14 -0.61 8.95 -9.96
N ARG A 15 -1.32 9.37 -11.03
CA ARG A 15 -0.69 10.12 -12.13
C ARG A 15 -0.12 11.47 -11.69
N GLN A 16 -0.83 12.19 -10.81
CA GLN A 16 -0.32 13.45 -10.25
C GLN A 16 0.95 13.22 -9.42
N LEU A 17 0.96 12.17 -8.59
CA LEU A 17 2.13 11.78 -7.81
C LEU A 17 3.34 11.46 -8.71
N LEU A 18 3.16 10.64 -9.74
CA LEU A 18 4.22 10.29 -10.70
C LEU A 18 4.74 11.50 -11.50
N GLY A 19 3.88 12.48 -11.79
CA GLY A 19 4.30 13.72 -12.44
C GLY A 19 5.21 14.61 -11.58
N GLN A 20 5.18 14.45 -10.25
CA GLN A 20 5.92 15.29 -9.30
C GLN A 20 7.24 14.66 -8.82
N THR A 21 7.44 13.36 -9.03
CA THR A 21 8.61 12.60 -8.56
C THR A 21 9.98 13.05 -9.11
N GLY A 22 10.01 14.01 -10.05
CA GLY A 22 11.24 14.67 -10.54
C GLY A 22 11.44 16.11 -10.07
N SER A 23 10.46 16.69 -9.36
CA SER A 23 10.44 18.13 -9.03
C SER A 23 10.23 18.42 -7.54
N ALA A 24 10.07 17.38 -6.72
CA ALA A 24 9.88 17.48 -5.28
C ALA A 24 10.46 16.24 -4.59
N SER A 25 10.75 16.34 -3.29
CA SER A 25 11.19 15.20 -2.50
C SER A 25 10.09 14.16 -2.37
N ALA A 26 10.47 12.89 -2.16
CA ALA A 26 9.52 11.81 -1.93
C ALA A 26 8.54 12.15 -0.80
N VAL A 27 9.06 12.71 0.29
CA VAL A 27 8.27 13.11 1.46
C VAL A 27 7.21 14.17 1.11
N GLU A 28 7.58 15.21 0.35
CA GLU A 28 6.63 16.25 -0.08
C GLU A 28 5.57 15.69 -1.01
N VAL A 29 5.97 14.86 -1.96
CA VAL A 29 5.07 14.24 -2.95
C VAL A 29 4.06 13.34 -2.25
N THR A 30 4.49 12.52 -1.29
CA THR A 30 3.59 11.62 -0.56
C THR A 30 2.62 12.41 0.33
N ARG A 31 3.08 13.45 1.02
CA ARG A 31 2.21 14.31 1.85
C ARG A 31 1.12 14.97 1.01
N LYS A 32 1.47 15.47 -0.18
CA LYS A 32 0.50 16.02 -1.15
C LYS A 32 -0.52 14.98 -1.63
N ALA A 33 -0.12 13.71 -1.71
CA ALA A 33 -1.00 12.59 -2.07
C ALA A 33 -1.81 12.03 -0.87
N GLY A 34 -1.73 12.68 0.30
CA GLY A 34 -2.54 12.39 1.47
C GLY A 34 -1.96 11.35 2.42
N PHE A 35 -0.66 11.05 2.36
CA PHE A 35 -0.01 10.14 3.30
C PHE A 35 1.42 10.57 3.63
N ASP A 36 1.91 10.21 4.82
CA ASP A 36 3.24 10.60 5.27
C ASP A 36 4.13 9.37 5.45
N ILE A 37 5.18 9.28 4.64
CA ILE A 37 6.14 8.15 4.68
C ILE A 37 7.13 8.24 5.83
N GLU A 38 7.19 9.36 6.56
CA GLU A 38 8.01 9.49 7.78
C GLU A 38 7.26 9.00 9.02
N LYS A 39 5.97 8.66 8.88
CA LYS A 39 5.13 8.16 9.97
C LYS A 39 5.23 6.64 10.08
N PRO A 40 5.52 6.08 11.27
CA PRO A 40 5.56 4.62 11.48
C PRO A 40 4.28 3.91 11.02
N GLU A 41 3.13 4.56 11.18
CA GLU A 41 1.81 4.04 10.82
C GLU A 41 1.72 3.70 9.33
N PHE A 42 2.38 4.48 8.47
CA PHE A 42 2.44 4.20 7.03
C PHE A 42 3.10 2.84 6.77
N TRP A 43 4.25 2.59 7.39
CA TRP A 43 5.00 1.35 7.22
C TRP A 43 4.32 0.15 7.89
N LEU A 44 3.73 0.35 9.07
CA LEU A 44 2.91 -0.67 9.72
C LEU A 44 1.73 -1.10 8.84
N SER A 45 1.10 -0.14 8.15
CA SER A 45 0.01 -0.44 7.21
C SER A 45 0.47 -1.24 5.98
N ALA A 46 1.73 -1.11 5.57
CA ALA A 46 2.30 -1.92 4.50
C ALA A 46 2.64 -3.34 5.00
N LEU A 47 3.17 -3.45 6.23
CA LEU A 47 3.50 -4.74 6.85
C LEU A 47 2.28 -5.62 7.11
N SER A 48 1.14 -5.04 7.46
CA SER A 48 -0.11 -5.80 7.69
C SER A 48 -0.63 -6.52 6.44
N ILE A 49 -0.23 -6.08 5.24
CA ILE A 49 -0.53 -6.78 3.98
C ILE A 49 0.18 -8.13 3.97
N PHE A 50 1.46 -8.15 4.32
CA PHE A 50 2.26 -9.37 4.36
C PHE A 50 1.79 -10.30 5.47
N GLU A 51 1.45 -9.76 6.65
CA GLU A 51 0.87 -10.54 7.74
C GLU A 51 -0.38 -11.30 7.27
N ARG A 52 -1.32 -10.63 6.60
CA ARG A 52 -2.52 -11.26 6.06
C ARG A 52 -2.20 -12.31 4.99
N GLN A 53 -1.25 -12.02 4.10
CA GLN A 53 -0.84 -12.97 3.05
C GLN A 53 -0.17 -14.23 3.65
N THR A 54 0.61 -14.07 4.70
CA THR A 54 1.22 -15.20 5.43
C THR A 54 0.13 -16.07 6.07
N VAL A 55 -0.84 -15.46 6.75
CA VAL A 55 -1.98 -16.20 7.35
C VAL A 55 -2.78 -16.93 6.28
N GLU A 56 -3.06 -16.26 5.14
CA GLU A 56 -3.76 -16.88 4.01
C GLU A 56 -2.98 -18.08 3.46
N PHE A 57 -1.66 -17.94 3.30
CA PHE A 57 -0.79 -19.03 2.87
C PHE A 57 -0.79 -20.20 3.85
N GLU A 58 -0.64 -19.94 5.15
CA GLU A 58 -0.65 -20.98 6.18
C GLU A 58 -1.97 -21.76 6.18
N ASN A 59 -3.10 -21.07 6.01
CA ASN A 59 -4.41 -21.70 5.90
C ASN A 59 -4.53 -22.59 4.66
N LEU A 60 -4.05 -22.12 3.51
CA LEU A 60 -4.03 -22.91 2.27
C LEU A 60 -3.16 -24.17 2.41
N VAL A 61 -2.02 -24.05 3.10
CA VAL A 61 -1.16 -25.21 3.38
C VAL A 61 -1.83 -26.19 4.34
N ALA A 62 -2.51 -25.72 5.38
CA ALA A 62 -3.24 -26.58 6.32
C ALA A 62 -4.36 -27.37 5.61
N ASP A 63 -5.14 -26.69 4.77
CA ASP A 63 -6.22 -27.29 3.97
C ASP A 63 -5.69 -28.38 3.02
N VAL A 64 -4.61 -28.10 2.28
CA VAL A 64 -3.96 -29.08 1.39
C VAL A 64 -3.42 -30.29 2.16
N LEU A 65 -2.93 -30.08 3.38
CA LEU A 65 -2.38 -31.16 4.23
C LEU A 65 -3.46 -31.91 5.03
N GLY A 66 -4.74 -31.51 4.92
CA GLY A 66 -5.85 -32.12 5.64
C GLY A 66 -5.73 -31.99 7.16
N ARG A 67 -5.14 -30.89 7.64
CA ARG A 67 -4.97 -30.58 9.07
C ARG A 67 -5.96 -29.53 9.52
#